data_AF-A0A925UJG8-F1
#
_entry.id   AF-A0A925UJG8-F1
#
_cell.length_a   1.000
_cell.length_b   1.000
_cell.length_c   1.000
_cell.angle_alpha   90.00
_cell.angle_beta   90.00
_cell.angle_gamma   90.00
#
_symmetry.space_group_name_H-M   'P 1'
#
loop_
_entity.id
_entity.type
_entity.pdbx_description
1 polymer ?
#
loop_
_entity_poly.entity_id
_entity_poly.type
_entity_poly.pdbx_seq_one_letter_code
_entity_poly.pdbx_strand_id
1 'polypeptide(L)'
;MDFDFSDDQEMLRDTVRKWVDKAYTFERRRGIVKDGGFSPAAWRELGELGLLGLHVAEENGGMGFGPVDAMVVMEELGRGIVVEPFAAVSLVATHLLNAG
;
A
#
# COMPACT_ATOMS: atom_id res chain seq x y z
N MET A 1 23.52 10.55 12.32
CA MET A 1 22.70 9.68 11.47
C MET A 1 21.32 9.70 12.07
N ASP A 2 20.34 10.09 11.30
CA ASP A 2 18.95 10.19 11.72
C ASP A 2 18.18 9.02 11.10
N PHE A 3 17.40 8.33 11.92
CA PHE A 3 16.62 7.14 11.54
C PHE A 3 15.12 7.35 11.75
N ASP A 4 14.73 8.55 12.18
CA ASP A 4 13.33 8.89 12.32
C ASP A 4 12.69 9.04 10.94
N PHE A 5 11.39 8.73 10.85
CA PHE A 5 10.64 8.95 9.63
C PHE A 5 10.49 10.44 9.35
N SER A 6 10.44 10.82 8.08
CA SER A 6 10.05 12.17 7.69
C SER A 6 8.56 12.42 8.00
N ASP A 7 8.16 13.69 8.02
CA ASP A 7 6.74 14.06 8.21
C ASP A 7 5.83 13.42 7.14
N ASP A 8 6.31 13.33 5.89
CA ASP A 8 5.58 12.68 4.80
C ASP A 8 5.42 11.17 5.03
N GLN A 9 6.46 10.52 5.56
CA GLN A 9 6.43 9.11 5.91
C GLN A 9 5.50 8.83 7.09
N GLU A 10 5.49 9.67 8.12
CA GLU A 10 4.55 9.56 9.23
C GLU A 10 3.11 9.79 8.75
N MET A 11 2.88 10.77 7.87
CA MET A 11 1.56 11.00 7.27
C MET A 11 1.09 9.81 6.43
N LEU A 12 1.97 9.22 5.62
CA LEU A 12 1.70 8.02 4.84
C LEU A 12 1.35 6.85 5.77
N ARG A 13 2.18 6.62 6.79
CA ARG A 13 1.98 5.58 7.81
C ARG A 13 0.62 5.70 8.47
N ASP A 14 0.27 6.89 8.95
CA ASP A 14 -1.00 7.14 9.64
C ASP A 14 -2.20 7.00 8.71
N THR A 15 -2.06 7.32 7.42
CA THR A 15 -3.11 7.15 6.41
C THR A 15 -3.40 5.67 6.19
N VAL A 16 -2.36 4.86 5.95
CA VAL A 16 -2.50 3.40 5.77
C VAL A 16 -3.01 2.76 7.05
N ARG A 17 -2.49 3.17 8.21
CA ARG A 17 -2.93 2.71 9.53
C ARG A 17 -4.43 2.83 9.71
N LYS A 18 -4.95 4.04 9.48
CA LYS A 18 -6.37 4.36 9.67
C LYS A 18 -7.25 3.54 8.74
N TRP A 19 -6.83 3.33 7.49
CA TRP A 19 -7.57 2.48 6.56
C TRP A 19 -7.58 1.01 7.01
N VAL A 20 -6.43 0.47 7.42
CA VAL A 20 -6.34 -0.89 7.96
C VAL A 20 -7.27 -1.07 9.17
N ASP A 21 -7.24 -0.13 10.11
CA ASP A 21 -8.02 -0.25 11.35
C ASP A 21 -9.53 -0.09 11.13
N LYS A 22 -9.94 0.80 10.22
CA LYS A 22 -11.36 1.16 10.04
C LYS A 22 -12.03 0.42 8.89
N ALA A 23 -11.34 0.24 7.77
CA ALA A 23 -11.90 -0.28 6.54
C ALA A 23 -11.54 -1.76 6.31
N TYR A 24 -10.40 -2.25 6.80
CA TYR A 24 -9.93 -3.62 6.58
C TYR A 24 -9.98 -4.49 7.84
N THR A 25 -11.15 -4.58 8.47
CA THR A 25 -11.33 -5.38 9.69
C THR A 25 -11.05 -6.86 9.47
N PHE A 26 -10.70 -7.59 10.54
CA PHE A 26 -10.49 -9.04 10.48
C PHE A 26 -11.70 -9.82 9.95
N GLU A 27 -12.92 -9.34 10.22
CA GLU A 27 -14.14 -9.95 9.69
C GLU A 27 -14.22 -9.78 8.17
N ARG A 28 -14.00 -8.55 7.66
CA ARG A 28 -13.92 -8.28 6.22
C ARG A 28 -12.85 -9.15 5.55
N ARG A 29 -11.65 -9.18 6.12
CA ARG A 29 -10.52 -10.00 5.63
C ARG A 29 -10.85 -11.49 5.60
N ARG A 30 -11.56 -12.03 6.61
CA ARG A 30 -12.02 -13.43 6.60
C ARG A 30 -13.02 -13.71 5.48
N GLY A 31 -13.94 -12.78 5.21
CA GLY A 31 -14.84 -12.85 4.07
C GLY A 31 -14.09 -12.91 2.75
N ILE A 32 -13.15 -11.98 2.54
CA ILE A 32 -12.32 -11.92 1.32
C ILE A 32 -11.57 -13.24 1.09
N VAL A 33 -10.95 -13.81 2.13
CA VAL A 33 -10.24 -15.08 2.01
C VAL A 33 -11.17 -16.24 1.68
N LYS A 34 -12.37 -16.28 2.28
CA LYS A 34 -13.38 -17.30 1.96
C LYS A 34 -13.83 -17.21 0.50
N ASP A 35 -13.88 -16.00 -0.04
CA ASP A 35 -14.38 -15.70 -1.40
C ASP A 35 -13.27 -15.72 -2.47
N GLY A 36 -12.09 -16.26 -2.17
CA GLY A 36 -11.01 -16.47 -3.14
C GLY A 36 -9.75 -15.61 -2.94
N GLY A 37 -9.69 -14.82 -1.87
CA GLY A 37 -8.46 -14.16 -1.43
C GLY A 37 -8.12 -12.83 -2.11
N PHE A 38 -9.08 -12.22 -2.81
CA PHE A 38 -8.92 -10.89 -3.42
C PHE A 38 -10.23 -10.10 -3.36
N SER A 39 -10.14 -8.81 -3.05
CA SER A 39 -11.30 -7.91 -3.03
C SER A 39 -11.11 -6.76 -4.01
N PRO A 40 -11.90 -6.71 -5.10
CA PRO A 40 -11.89 -5.55 -6.00
C PRO A 40 -12.24 -4.23 -5.29
N ALA A 41 -13.07 -4.30 -4.25
CA ALA A 41 -13.44 -3.13 -3.45
C ALA A 41 -12.26 -2.63 -2.62
N ALA A 42 -11.58 -3.51 -1.88
CA ALA A 42 -10.40 -3.10 -1.11
C ALA A 42 -9.26 -2.62 -2.02
N TRP A 43 -9.09 -3.26 -3.18
CA TRP A 43 -8.12 -2.83 -4.18
C TRP A 43 -8.40 -1.41 -4.69
N ARG A 44 -9.66 -1.07 -4.94
CA ARG A 44 -10.06 0.28 -5.34
C ARG A 44 -9.78 1.29 -4.24
N GLU A 45 -10.09 0.96 -2.99
CA GLU A 45 -9.81 1.83 -1.84
C GLU A 45 -8.30 2.13 -1.71
N LEU A 46 -7.43 1.13 -1.88
CA LEU A 46 -5.98 1.35 -1.92
C LEU A 46 -5.56 2.29 -3.06
N GLY A 47 -6.25 2.23 -4.21
CA GLY A 47 -6.06 3.16 -5.33
C GLY A 47 -6.53 4.58 -5.01
N GLU A 48 -7.65 4.74 -4.32
CA GLU A 48 -8.18 6.04 -3.87
C GLU A 48 -7.26 6.71 -2.84
N LEU A 49 -6.54 5.91 -2.04
CA LEU A 49 -5.45 6.39 -1.16
C LEU A 49 -4.16 6.73 -1.91
N GLY A 50 -4.12 6.54 -3.24
CA GLY A 50 -2.95 6.77 -4.09
C GLY A 50 -1.91 5.66 -4.05
N LEU A 51 -2.03 4.67 -3.15
CA LEU A 51 -0.98 3.69 -2.87
C LEU A 51 -0.61 2.84 -4.09
N LEU A 52 -1.52 2.63 -5.04
CA LEU A 52 -1.22 1.85 -6.24
C LEU A 52 -0.21 2.53 -7.18
N GLY A 53 -0.03 3.85 -7.05
CA GLY A 53 0.96 4.66 -7.76
C GLY A 53 2.20 5.00 -6.93
N LEU A 54 2.39 4.38 -5.75
CA LEU A 54 3.44 4.72 -4.79
C LEU A 54 4.83 4.82 -5.45
N HIS A 55 5.24 3.77 -6.17
CA HIS A 55 6.56 3.70 -6.80
C HIS A 55 6.56 4.10 -8.29
N VAL A 56 5.44 4.59 -8.81
CA VAL A 56 5.36 5.09 -10.19
C VAL A 56 5.95 6.50 -10.24
N ALA A 57 6.73 6.81 -11.28
CA ALA A 57 7.30 8.15 -11.44
C ALA A 57 6.20 9.23 -11.56
N GLU A 58 6.46 10.42 -11.03
CA GLU A 58 5.50 11.53 -11.05
C GLU A 58 5.06 11.93 -12.46
N GLU A 59 5.97 11.84 -13.44
CA GLU A 59 5.68 12.10 -14.87
C GLU A 59 4.60 11.16 -15.45
N ASN A 60 4.40 10.00 -14.82
CA ASN A 60 3.39 9.01 -15.17
C ASN A 60 2.18 9.04 -14.22
N GLY A 61 2.05 10.11 -13.41
CA GLY A 61 0.96 10.31 -12.46
C GLY A 61 1.10 9.51 -11.16
N GLY A 62 2.30 9.03 -10.83
CA GLY A 62 2.62 8.37 -9.57
C GLY A 62 3.13 9.32 -8.48
N MET A 63 3.58 8.75 -7.37
CA MET A 63 4.13 9.50 -6.23
C MET A 63 5.66 9.55 -6.18
N GLY A 64 6.37 8.77 -7.02
CA GLY A 64 7.83 8.75 -7.06
C GLY A 64 8.51 8.27 -5.77
N PHE A 65 7.77 7.63 -4.86
CA PHE A 65 8.26 7.22 -3.55
C PHE A 65 9.21 6.03 -3.64
N GLY A 66 10.14 5.95 -2.68
CA GLY A 66 11.24 5.01 -2.67
C GLY A 66 10.99 3.76 -1.81
N PRO A 67 12.03 2.92 -1.63
CA PRO A 67 11.93 1.68 -0.86
C PRO A 67 11.54 1.88 0.62
N VAL A 68 11.93 3.00 1.24
CA VAL A 68 11.59 3.30 2.64
C VAL A 68 10.10 3.59 2.79
N ASP A 69 9.51 4.36 1.87
CA ASP A 69 8.08 4.65 1.89
C ASP A 69 7.26 3.38 1.59
N ALA A 70 7.75 2.54 0.68
CA ALA A 70 7.19 1.21 0.43
C ALA A 70 7.21 0.32 1.68
N MET A 71 8.31 0.34 2.44
CA MET A 71 8.41 -0.36 3.72
C MET A 71 7.36 0.15 4.71
N VAL A 72 7.22 1.46 4.87
CA VAL A 72 6.21 2.09 5.75
C VAL A 72 4.80 1.61 5.41
N VAL A 73 4.43 1.60 4.13
CA VAL A 73 3.12 1.10 3.69
C VAL A 73 2.97 -0.38 3.99
N MET A 74 4.00 -1.18 3.68
CA MET A 74 3.96 -2.64 3.87
C MET A 74 3.88 -3.06 5.33
N GLU A 75 4.52 -2.34 6.25
CA GLU A 75 4.40 -2.61 7.69
C GLU A 75 2.96 -2.44 8.18
N GLU A 76 2.31 -1.34 7.77
CA GLU A 76 0.94 -1.04 8.19
C GLU A 76 -0.07 -2.00 7.52
N LEU A 77 0.08 -2.31 6.24
CA LEU A 77 -0.70 -3.37 5.56
C LEU A 77 -0.48 -4.75 6.20
N GLY A 78 0.75 -5.04 6.63
CA GLY A 78 1.12 -6.26 7.34
C GLY A 78 0.36 -6.41 8.66
N ARG A 79 0.16 -5.32 9.42
CA ARG A 79 -0.65 -5.34 10.65
C ARG A 79 -2.08 -5.84 10.41
N GLY A 80 -2.67 -5.48 9.27
CA GLY A 80 -4.01 -5.91 8.86
C GLY A 80 -4.08 -7.30 8.23
N ILE A 81 -2.92 -7.92 7.95
CA ILE A 81 -2.82 -9.13 7.11
C ILE A 81 -3.60 -8.92 5.81
N VAL A 82 -3.39 -7.77 5.18
CA VAL A 82 -4.06 -7.38 3.93
C VAL A 82 -3.68 -8.39 2.86
N VAL A 83 -4.67 -9.00 2.21
CA VAL A 83 -4.43 -10.08 1.23
C VAL A 83 -4.36 -9.58 -0.20
N GLU A 84 -4.58 -8.29 -0.42
CA GLU A 84 -4.51 -7.70 -1.75
C GLU A 84 -3.07 -7.74 -2.29
N PRO A 85 -2.86 -7.87 -3.61
CA PRO A 85 -1.55 -8.12 -4.22
C PRO A 85 -0.67 -6.86 -4.33
N PHE A 86 -0.63 -6.04 -3.29
CA PHE A 86 0.03 -4.74 -3.28
C PHE A 86 1.52 -4.83 -3.62
N ALA A 87 2.28 -5.70 -2.96
CA ALA A 87 3.71 -5.83 -3.20
C ALA A 87 4.02 -6.24 -4.65
N ALA A 88 3.27 -7.21 -5.19
CA ALA A 88 3.50 -7.69 -6.54
C ALA A 88 3.18 -6.63 -7.60
N VAL A 89 2.06 -5.91 -7.45
CA VAL A 89 1.56 -4.99 -8.47
C VAL A 89 2.12 -3.57 -8.31
N SER A 90 2.14 -3.03 -7.09
CA SER A 90 2.46 -1.62 -6.84
C SER A 90 3.92 -1.37 -6.52
N LEU A 91 4.69 -2.42 -6.19
CA LEU A 91 6.14 -2.31 -5.92
C LEU A 91 6.96 -3.03 -7.00
N VAL A 92 6.75 -4.34 -7.19
CA VAL A 92 7.59 -5.13 -8.10
C VAL A 92 7.34 -4.76 -9.56
N ALA A 93 6.08 -4.78 -10.01
CA ALA A 93 5.77 -4.49 -11.40
C ALA A 93 6.14 -3.05 -11.81
N THR A 94 5.85 -2.07 -10.95
CA THR A 94 6.21 -0.65 -11.18
C THR A 94 7.72 -0.44 -11.21
N HIS A 95 8.47 -1.10 -10.33
CA HIS A 95 9.93 -1.06 -10.34
C HIS A 95 10.50 -1.61 -11.66
N LEU A 96 9.97 -2.74 -12.14
CA LEU A 96 10.38 -3.32 -13.42
C LEU A 96 10.06 -2.41 -14.61
N LEU A 97 8.93 -1.70 -14.58
CA LEU A 97 8.58 -0.71 -15.61
C LEU A 97 9.54 0.48 -15.63
N ASN A 98 10.01 0.93 -14.46
CA ASN A 98 10.97 2.04 -14.36
C ASN A 98 12.41 1.63 -14.70
N ALA A 99 12.71 0.32 -14.75
CA ALA A 99 14.06 -0.21 -14.96
C ALA A 99 14.44 -0.39 -16.45
N GLY A 100 13.50 -0.19 -17.37
CA GLY A 100 13.70 -0.26 -18.83
C GLY A 100 13.61 1.10 -19.48
#